data_AF-A0A378N170-F1
#
_entry.id   AF-A0A378N170-F1
#
_cell.length_a   1.000
_cell.length_b   1.000
_cell.length_c   1.000
_cell.angle_alpha   90.00
_cell.angle_beta   90.00
_cell.angle_gamma   90.00
#
_symmetry.space_group_name_H-M   'P 1'
#
loop_
_entity.id
_entity.type
_entity.pdbx_description
1 polymer ?
#
loop_
_entity_poly.entity_id
_entity_poly.type
_entity_poly.pdbx_seq_one_letter_code
_entity_poly.pdbx_strand_id
1 'polypeptide(L)'
;MCVASLYRQNSRLHKNISNVEVDGVTGITKPVEFDINESSTEANYLNEKGITICLNHNGFRYWGSRTLATDTRWAFQQSVRTAQIIKETIGAGLTWAVDMPLTPLRVKTMLEAINNKLRSWASGDDPRILGARVWVAEEITADIINSGKFIIKYDYHWIPSLESLGLEQRVNDEYVVDLVNTLKAL
;
A
#
# COMPACT_ATOMS: atom_id res chain seq x y z
N MET A 1 9.52 17.47 -8.37
CA MET A 1 10.79 17.09 -7.72
C MET A 1 10.57 15.77 -6.99
N CYS A 2 11.50 14.83 -7.18
CA CYS A 2 11.36 13.40 -6.97
C CYS A 2 11.25 13.00 -5.48
N VAL A 3 10.06 13.04 -4.89
CA VAL A 3 9.86 12.46 -3.54
C VAL A 3 9.66 10.93 -3.60
N ALA A 4 9.49 10.36 -4.79
CA ALA A 4 9.40 8.90 -4.98
C ALA A 4 10.72 8.16 -4.69
N SER A 5 11.87 8.85 -4.65
CA SER A 5 13.19 8.21 -4.49
C SER A 5 13.49 7.78 -3.06
N LEU A 6 13.00 8.49 -2.04
CA LEU A 6 13.38 8.24 -0.63
C LEU A 6 12.94 6.87 -0.12
N TYR A 7 11.84 6.31 -0.64
CA TYR A 7 11.34 5.00 -0.20
C TYR A 7 11.75 3.82 -1.06
N ARG A 8 12.48 4.02 -2.16
CA ARG A 8 12.95 2.89 -2.98
C ARG A 8 14.01 2.06 -2.25
N GLN A 9 14.71 2.64 -1.27
CA GLN A 9 15.80 2.01 -0.52
C GLN A 9 15.35 1.28 0.75
N ASN A 10 14.25 1.70 1.39
CA ASN A 10 13.73 1.08 2.61
C ASN A 10 12.58 0.11 2.28
N SER A 11 12.95 -1.17 2.14
CA SER A 11 12.26 -2.47 2.02
C SER A 11 10.73 -2.66 2.23
N ARG A 12 9.93 -1.63 2.50
CA ARG A 12 8.49 -1.68 2.78
C ARG A 12 7.66 -1.04 1.67
N LEU A 13 7.47 -1.78 0.58
CA LEU A 13 6.65 -1.34 -0.57
C LEU A 13 5.21 -0.97 -0.18
N HIS A 14 4.69 -1.51 0.91
CA HIS A 14 3.35 -1.26 1.42
C HIS A 14 3.21 0.06 2.19
N LYS A 15 4.33 0.72 2.60
CA LYS A 15 4.28 1.93 3.44
C LYS A 15 4.21 3.21 2.61
N ASN A 16 3.11 3.95 2.69
CA ASN A 16 3.00 5.28 2.08
C ASN A 16 3.95 6.32 2.69
N ILE A 17 4.13 7.44 1.98
CA ILE A 17 4.99 8.56 2.41
C ILE A 17 4.36 9.45 3.49
N SER A 18 3.05 9.31 3.72
CA SER A 18 2.35 10.10 4.73
C SER A 18 2.90 9.82 6.12
N ASN A 19 2.98 10.89 6.92
CA ASN A 19 3.53 10.95 8.27
C ASN A 19 5.05 10.68 8.36
N VAL A 20 5.77 10.76 7.25
CA VAL A 20 7.23 10.62 7.22
C VAL A 20 7.88 11.98 7.42
N GLU A 21 8.89 12.03 8.27
CA GLU A 21 9.68 13.22 8.56
C GLU A 21 10.53 13.64 7.38
N VAL A 22 10.69 14.95 7.22
CA VAL A 22 11.45 15.58 6.14
C VAL A 22 12.64 16.31 6.75
N ASP A 23 13.82 15.70 6.62
CA ASP A 23 15.06 16.23 7.18
C ASP A 23 15.55 17.48 6.43
N GLY A 24 16.20 18.38 7.17
CA GLY A 24 16.86 19.57 6.60
C GLY A 24 15.91 20.69 6.15
N VAL A 25 14.61 20.58 6.44
CA VAL A 25 13.62 21.63 6.15
C VAL A 25 13.70 22.73 7.20
N THR A 26 13.80 23.98 6.74
CA THR A 26 13.87 25.17 7.61
C THR A 26 12.56 25.95 7.68
N GLY A 27 11.59 25.64 6.81
CA GLY A 27 10.31 26.34 6.75
C GLY A 27 9.44 25.87 5.58
N ILE A 28 8.16 26.28 5.61
CA ILE A 28 7.21 26.11 4.51
C ILE A 28 6.80 27.50 4.00
N THR A 29 6.74 27.68 2.68
CA THR A 29 6.39 28.97 2.07
C THR A 29 4.97 29.44 2.41
N LYS A 30 4.03 28.50 2.52
CA LYS A 30 2.63 28.76 2.88
C LYS A 30 2.24 27.84 4.03
N PRO A 31 2.02 28.36 5.26
CA PRO A 31 1.53 27.54 6.35
C PRO A 31 0.13 27.02 6.00
N VAL A 32 -0.15 25.79 6.39
CA VAL A 32 -1.45 25.13 6.21
C VAL A 32 -1.97 24.77 7.59
N GLU A 33 -3.25 25.06 7.85
CA GLU A 33 -3.89 24.72 9.11
C GLU A 33 -4.08 23.20 9.25
N PHE A 34 -3.71 22.67 10.42
CA PHE A 34 -3.82 21.25 10.76
C PHE A 34 -4.10 21.07 12.26
N ASP A 35 -5.11 20.26 12.57
CA ASP A 35 -5.39 19.71 13.89
C ASP A 35 -5.84 18.26 13.71
N ILE A 36 -5.34 17.35 14.56
CA ILE A 36 -5.65 15.93 14.51
C ILE A 36 -7.08 15.62 14.97
N ASN A 37 -7.66 16.49 15.81
CA ASN A 37 -8.99 16.32 16.37
C ASN A 37 -10.08 17.01 15.54
N GLU A 38 -9.70 17.89 14.61
CA GLU A 38 -10.62 18.62 13.75
C GLU A 38 -10.60 18.10 12.32
N SER A 39 -11.77 17.72 11.83
CA SER A 39 -11.94 17.24 10.46
C SER A 39 -11.88 18.38 9.44
N SER A 40 -12.36 19.57 9.80
CA SER A 40 -12.53 20.73 8.93
C SER A 40 -11.28 21.61 8.79
N THR A 41 -10.10 21.00 8.66
CA THR A 41 -8.84 21.72 8.46
C THR A 41 -8.48 21.88 6.98
N GLU A 42 -7.69 22.91 6.65
CA GLU A 42 -7.15 23.11 5.29
C GLU A 42 -6.31 21.90 4.83
N ALA A 43 -5.54 21.31 5.76
CA ALA A 43 -4.76 20.11 5.49
C ALA A 43 -5.63 18.92 5.04
N ASN A 44 -6.75 18.68 5.71
CA ASN A 44 -7.68 17.61 5.35
C ASN A 44 -8.36 17.90 4.01
N TYR A 45 -8.81 19.13 3.79
CA TYR A 45 -9.39 19.55 2.52
C TYR A 45 -8.45 19.28 1.33
N LEU A 46 -7.17 19.65 1.46
CA LEU A 46 -6.18 19.41 0.40
C LEU A 46 -5.90 17.92 0.20
N ASN A 47 -5.80 17.14 1.27
CA ASN A 47 -5.58 15.69 1.18
C ASN A 47 -6.76 14.97 0.49
N GLU A 48 -8.01 15.37 0.77
CA GLU A 48 -9.20 14.84 0.08
C GLU A 48 -9.18 15.11 -1.44
N LYS A 49 -8.51 16.18 -1.87
CA LYS A 49 -8.29 16.50 -3.28
C LYS A 49 -7.06 15.81 -3.89
N GLY A 50 -6.41 14.90 -3.17
CA GLY A 50 -5.23 14.18 -3.64
C GLY A 50 -3.95 15.01 -3.59
N ILE A 51 -3.94 16.12 -2.85
CA ILE A 51 -2.78 16.99 -2.72
C ILE A 51 -2.03 16.61 -1.44
N THR A 52 -0.81 16.10 -1.58
CA THR A 52 0.10 15.87 -0.46
C THR A 52 0.77 17.18 -0.07
N ILE A 53 0.72 17.54 1.21
CA ILE A 53 1.32 18.76 1.75
C ILE A 53 2.48 18.43 2.69
N CYS A 54 3.26 19.45 3.05
CA CYS A 54 4.19 19.38 4.16
C CYS A 54 3.60 20.19 5.30
N LEU A 55 3.56 19.63 6.51
CA LEU A 55 3.12 20.31 7.71
C LEU A 55 4.23 20.30 8.77
N ASN A 56 4.19 21.25 9.69
CA ASN A 56 5.08 21.27 10.85
C ASN A 56 4.30 20.82 12.09
N HIS A 57 4.36 19.53 12.39
CA HIS A 57 3.74 18.94 13.58
C HIS A 57 4.70 17.92 14.16
N ASN A 58 5.39 18.31 15.25
CA ASN A 58 6.52 17.57 15.81
C ASN A 58 7.60 17.28 14.74
N GLY A 59 8.00 18.33 14.02
CA GLY A 59 8.89 18.28 12.86
C GLY A 59 8.14 18.43 11.54
N PHE A 60 8.89 18.66 10.46
CA PHE A 60 8.32 18.73 9.12
C PHE A 60 7.97 17.33 8.62
N ARG A 61 6.72 17.12 8.20
CA ARG A 61 6.22 15.81 7.78
C ARG A 61 5.38 15.93 6.52
N TYR A 62 5.45 14.91 5.67
CA TYR A 62 4.47 14.75 4.59
C TYR A 62 3.11 14.38 5.17
N TRP A 63 2.06 15.03 4.68
CA TRP A 63 0.69 14.72 5.04
C TRP A 63 -0.13 14.48 3.79
N GLY A 64 -0.68 13.27 3.70
CA GLY A 64 -1.45 12.79 2.57
C GLY A 64 -0.74 11.67 1.82
N SER A 65 -1.56 10.75 1.31
CA SER A 65 -1.08 9.59 0.55
C SER A 65 -1.96 9.24 -0.65
N ARG A 66 -2.94 10.10 -0.94
CA ARG A 66 -3.82 9.93 -2.08
C ARG A 66 -3.10 10.23 -3.40
N THR A 67 -3.64 9.68 -4.48
CA THR A 67 -3.25 10.00 -5.86
C THR A 67 -4.35 10.83 -6.52
N LEU A 68 -4.10 11.28 -7.75
CA LEU A 68 -5.10 11.93 -8.60
C LEU A 68 -5.86 10.93 -9.49
N ALA A 69 -5.80 9.63 -9.18
CA ALA A 69 -6.52 8.62 -9.94
C ALA A 69 -8.03 8.74 -9.73
N THR A 70 -8.79 8.63 -10.82
CA THR A 70 -10.27 8.62 -10.78
C THR A 70 -10.81 7.25 -10.36
N ASP A 71 -10.07 6.19 -10.64
CA ASP A 71 -10.39 4.84 -10.19
C ASP A 71 -9.96 4.66 -8.73
N THR A 72 -10.94 4.33 -7.88
CA THR A 72 -10.76 4.20 -6.43
C THR A 72 -9.78 3.09 -6.04
N ARG A 73 -9.56 2.09 -6.91
CA ARG A 73 -8.52 1.06 -6.69
C ARG A 73 -7.11 1.65 -6.64
N TRP A 74 -6.91 2.77 -7.32
CA TRP A 74 -5.63 3.48 -7.43
C TRP A 74 -5.58 4.75 -6.58
N ALA A 75 -6.55 4.95 -5.68
CA ALA A 75 -6.68 6.16 -4.87
C ALA A 75 -5.47 6.44 -3.97
N PHE A 76 -4.66 5.43 -3.64
CA PHE A 76 -3.51 5.57 -2.74
C PHE A 76 -2.18 5.32 -3.45
N GLN A 77 -1.15 6.06 -3.07
CA GLN A 77 0.19 5.91 -3.64
C GLN A 77 0.73 4.48 -3.52
N GLN A 78 0.44 3.80 -2.41
CA GLN A 78 0.93 2.44 -2.19
C GLN A 78 0.25 1.40 -3.08
N SER A 79 -0.99 1.62 -3.52
CA SER A 79 -1.64 0.69 -4.45
C SER A 79 -0.95 0.73 -5.82
N VAL A 80 -0.73 1.94 -6.33
CA VAL A 80 0.00 2.17 -7.58
C VAL A 80 1.46 1.68 -7.48
N ARG A 81 2.14 1.98 -6.37
CA ARG A 81 3.54 1.56 -6.17
C ARG A 81 3.68 0.05 -6.07
N THR A 82 2.79 -0.61 -5.33
CA THR A 82 2.77 -2.07 -5.18
C THR A 82 2.58 -2.74 -6.55
N ALA A 83 1.65 -2.20 -7.36
CA ALA A 83 1.41 -2.70 -8.72
C ALA A 83 2.65 -2.64 -9.61
N GLN A 84 3.33 -1.49 -9.62
CA GLN A 84 4.55 -1.29 -10.40
C GLN A 84 5.67 -2.24 -9.95
N ILE A 85 5.91 -2.33 -8.65
CA ILE A 85 6.96 -3.19 -8.08
C ILE A 85 6.69 -4.67 -8.39
N ILE A 86 5.44 -5.14 -8.26
CA ILE A 86 5.08 -6.52 -8.63
C ILE A 86 5.39 -6.77 -10.11
N LYS A 87 4.94 -5.87 -10.99
CA LYS A 87 5.16 -6.00 -12.44
C LYS A 87 6.65 -6.04 -12.80
N GLU A 88 7.43 -5.11 -12.26
CA GLU A 88 8.89 -5.05 -12.46
C GLU A 88 9.59 -6.30 -11.92
N THR A 89 9.18 -6.77 -10.74
CA THR A 89 9.77 -7.96 -10.09
C THR A 89 9.51 -9.23 -10.90
N ILE A 90 8.27 -9.41 -11.40
CA ILE A 90 7.92 -10.57 -12.24
C ILE A 90 8.69 -10.52 -13.56
N GLY A 91 8.70 -9.36 -14.23
CA GLY A 91 9.42 -9.20 -15.50
C GLY A 91 10.92 -9.47 -15.37
N ALA A 92 11.57 -8.90 -14.36
CA ALA A 92 12.98 -9.16 -14.07
C ALA A 92 13.23 -10.63 -13.71
N GLY A 93 12.35 -11.23 -12.90
CA GLY A 93 12.48 -12.62 -12.47
C GLY A 93 12.27 -13.66 -13.58
N LEU A 94 11.58 -13.31 -14.67
CA LEU A 94 11.35 -14.18 -15.82
C LEU A 94 12.25 -13.89 -17.02
N THR A 95 13.20 -12.95 -16.91
CA THR A 95 14.09 -12.58 -18.03
C THR A 95 14.87 -13.79 -18.56
N TRP A 96 15.24 -14.74 -17.69
CA TRP A 96 15.92 -15.98 -18.10
C TRP A 96 15.09 -16.86 -19.03
N ALA A 97 13.76 -16.77 -19.00
CA ALA A 97 12.87 -17.63 -19.77
C ALA A 97 12.60 -17.09 -21.18
N VAL A 98 13.05 -15.88 -21.49
CA VAL A 98 12.94 -15.30 -22.83
C VAL A 98 13.76 -16.14 -23.81
N ASP A 99 13.21 -16.37 -25.02
CA ASP A 99 13.81 -17.17 -26.11
C ASP A 99 14.11 -18.65 -25.83
N MET A 100 13.76 -19.17 -24.66
CA MET A 100 13.87 -20.61 -24.37
C MET A 100 12.72 -21.41 -25.05
N PRO A 101 12.87 -22.74 -25.24
CA PRO A 101 11.83 -23.61 -25.84
C PRO A 101 10.58 -23.78 -24.96
N LEU A 102 9.36 -23.51 -25.45
CA LEU A 102 8.14 -23.55 -24.63
C LEU A 102 7.68 -24.98 -24.35
N THR A 103 7.95 -25.44 -23.13
CA THR A 103 7.57 -26.77 -22.64
C THR A 103 6.66 -26.65 -21.41
N PRO A 104 5.78 -27.64 -21.16
CA PRO A 104 4.93 -27.64 -19.96
C PRO A 104 5.73 -27.52 -18.65
N LEU A 105 6.90 -28.16 -18.58
CA LEU A 105 7.78 -28.06 -17.42
C LEU A 105 8.29 -26.63 -17.20
N ARG A 106 8.65 -25.92 -18.28
CA ARG A 106 9.11 -24.54 -18.18
C ARG A 106 7.99 -23.60 -17.74
N VAL A 107 6.78 -23.78 -18.28
CA VAL A 107 5.59 -23.03 -17.84
C VAL A 107 5.36 -23.25 -16.35
N LYS A 108 5.36 -24.50 -15.88
CA LYS A 108 5.23 -24.83 -14.45
C LYS A 108 6.30 -24.13 -13.60
N THR A 109 7.56 -24.19 -14.04
CA THR A 109 8.69 -23.54 -13.34
C THR A 109 8.50 -22.03 -13.23
N MET A 110 8.04 -21.36 -14.30
CA MET A 110 7.75 -19.91 -14.26
C MET A 110 6.63 -19.58 -13.27
N LEU A 111 5.54 -20.35 -13.28
CA LEU A 111 4.41 -20.15 -12.36
C LEU A 111 4.82 -20.37 -10.90
N GLU A 112 5.61 -21.41 -10.62
CA GLU A 112 6.12 -21.71 -9.29
C GLU A 112 7.06 -20.61 -8.80
N ALA A 113 7.96 -20.10 -9.65
CA ALA A 113 8.86 -19.01 -9.31
C ALA A 113 8.08 -17.73 -8.92
N ILE A 114 7.06 -17.35 -9.69
CA ILE A 114 6.23 -16.18 -9.36
C ILE A 114 5.44 -16.43 -8.08
N ASN A 115 4.75 -17.58 -7.97
CA ASN A 115 3.94 -17.91 -6.79
C ASN A 115 4.78 -17.92 -5.51
N ASN A 116 5.99 -18.51 -5.55
CA ASN A 116 6.90 -18.53 -4.40
C ASN A 116 7.30 -17.11 -4.00
N LYS A 117 7.62 -16.25 -4.97
CA LYS A 117 7.97 -14.86 -4.70
C LYS A 117 6.81 -14.09 -4.07
N LEU A 118 5.62 -14.15 -4.65
CA LEU A 118 4.45 -13.41 -4.14
C LEU A 118 3.97 -13.97 -2.80
N ARG A 119 4.02 -15.29 -2.59
CA ARG A 119 3.74 -15.92 -1.29
C ARG A 119 4.70 -15.42 -0.21
N SER A 120 5.99 -15.26 -0.54
CA SER A 120 6.96 -14.70 0.41
C SER A 120 6.62 -13.27 0.83
N TRP A 121 5.93 -12.51 -0.02
CA TRP A 121 5.45 -11.16 0.29
C TRP A 121 4.12 -11.15 1.04
N ALA A 122 3.31 -12.20 0.93
CA ALA A 122 2.05 -12.32 1.67
C ALA A 122 2.22 -12.96 3.06
N SER A 123 3.41 -13.46 3.39
CA SER A 123 3.69 -14.20 4.62
C SER A 123 4.43 -13.35 5.66
N GLY A 124 4.34 -13.75 6.94
CA GLY A 124 5.03 -13.12 8.07
C GLY A 124 4.17 -12.11 8.83
N ASP A 125 4.75 -11.50 9.87
CA ASP A 125 4.05 -10.56 10.76
C ASP A 125 3.88 -9.16 10.15
N ASP A 126 4.69 -8.81 9.15
CA ASP A 126 4.61 -7.56 8.38
C ASP A 126 4.53 -7.89 6.87
N PRO A 127 3.37 -8.38 6.39
CA PRO A 127 3.20 -8.72 4.99
C PRO A 127 3.37 -7.46 4.11
N ARG A 128 3.65 -7.67 2.82
CA ARG A 128 3.77 -6.61 1.80
C ARG A 128 2.58 -6.54 0.86
N ILE A 129 1.85 -7.65 0.72
CA ILE A 129 0.60 -7.79 -0.01
C ILE A 129 -0.33 -8.67 0.82
N LEU A 130 -1.65 -8.59 0.61
CA LEU A 130 -2.60 -9.47 1.29
C LEU A 130 -2.58 -10.89 0.74
N GLY A 131 -2.24 -11.03 -0.55
CA GLY A 131 -2.25 -12.30 -1.25
C GLY A 131 -2.06 -12.10 -2.74
N ALA A 132 -1.82 -13.20 -3.43
CA ALA A 132 -1.72 -13.25 -4.89
C ALA A 132 -1.89 -14.68 -5.40
N ARG A 133 -2.41 -14.80 -6.61
CA ARG A 133 -2.49 -16.05 -7.37
C ARG A 133 -1.94 -15.83 -8.77
N VAL A 134 -1.30 -16.85 -9.32
CA VAL A 134 -0.73 -16.84 -10.67
C VAL A 134 -1.22 -18.07 -11.43
N TRP A 135 -1.64 -17.87 -12.68
CA TRP A 135 -2.13 -18.93 -13.55
C TRP A 135 -1.86 -18.64 -15.03
N VAL A 136 -2.04 -19.66 -15.85
CA VAL A 136 -1.98 -19.54 -17.32
C VAL A 136 -3.25 -18.87 -17.81
N ALA A 137 -3.14 -17.90 -18.71
CA ALA A 137 -4.30 -17.21 -19.27
C ALA A 137 -5.27 -18.17 -19.96
N GLU A 138 -6.57 -18.00 -19.72
CA GLU A 138 -7.62 -18.84 -20.30
C GLU A 138 -7.73 -18.66 -21.83
N GLU A 139 -7.29 -17.51 -22.35
CA GLU A 139 -7.37 -17.16 -23.77
C GLU A 139 -6.22 -17.72 -24.61
N ILE A 140 -5.37 -18.60 -24.07
CA ILE A 140 -4.27 -19.20 -24.83
C ILE A 140 -4.82 -20.15 -25.91
N THR A 141 -4.43 -19.87 -27.15
CA THR A 141 -4.77 -20.68 -28.34
C THR A 141 -3.51 -21.17 -29.05
N ALA A 142 -3.66 -22.15 -29.94
CA ALA A 142 -2.54 -22.65 -30.76
C ALA A 142 -1.88 -21.54 -31.59
N ASP A 143 -2.67 -20.61 -32.14
CA ASP A 143 -2.16 -19.48 -32.93
C ASP A 143 -1.28 -18.53 -32.09
N ILE A 144 -1.67 -18.27 -30.84
CA ILE A 144 -0.87 -17.46 -29.90
C ILE A 144 0.46 -18.16 -29.63
N ILE A 145 0.44 -19.47 -29.35
CA ILE A 145 1.65 -20.25 -29.08
C ILE A 145 2.56 -20.31 -30.32
N ASN A 146 1.99 -20.55 -31.51
CA ASN A 146 2.72 -20.56 -32.78
C ASN A 146 3.35 -19.20 -33.10
N SER A 147 2.76 -18.11 -32.62
CA SER A 147 3.34 -16.76 -32.72
C SER A 147 4.48 -16.49 -31.73
N GLY A 148 4.87 -17.48 -30.92
CA GLY A 148 5.92 -17.36 -29.90
C GLY A 148 5.47 -16.59 -28.66
N LYS A 149 4.17 -16.36 -28.48
CA LYS A 149 3.62 -15.59 -27.35
C LYS A 149 3.08 -16.51 -26.28
N PHE A 150 3.26 -16.11 -25.03
CA PHE A 150 2.69 -16.80 -23.88
C PHE A 150 2.23 -15.77 -22.84
N ILE A 151 1.06 -15.98 -22.26
CA ILE A 151 0.44 -15.03 -21.34
C ILE A 151 0.25 -15.70 -19.98
N ILE A 152 0.87 -15.09 -18.96
CA ILE A 152 0.66 -15.44 -17.56
C ILE A 152 -0.25 -14.37 -16.96
N LYS A 153 -1.32 -14.80 -16.31
CA LYS A 153 -2.18 -13.93 -15.52
C LYS A 153 -1.84 -14.06 -14.05
N TYR A 154 -2.02 -12.97 -13.33
CA TYR A 154 -1.90 -12.96 -11.88
C TYR A 154 -2.84 -11.92 -11.28
N ASP A 155 -3.38 -12.24 -10.12
CA ASP A 155 -4.05 -11.29 -9.24
C ASP A 155 -3.20 -11.04 -7.99
N TYR A 156 -3.50 -9.94 -7.32
CA TYR A 156 -2.94 -9.62 -6.02
C TYR A 156 -3.82 -8.55 -5.38
N HIS A 157 -3.65 -8.36 -4.07
CA HIS A 157 -4.17 -7.19 -3.39
C HIS A 157 -3.07 -6.53 -2.56
N TRP A 158 -2.95 -5.21 -2.69
CA TRP A 158 -2.04 -4.39 -1.89
C TRP A 158 -2.57 -4.24 -0.45
N ILE A 159 -1.72 -3.82 0.48
CA ILE A 159 -2.16 -3.62 1.88
C ILE A 159 -2.80 -2.22 2.02
N PRO A 160 -4.06 -2.12 2.48
CA PRO A 160 -4.74 -0.84 2.67
C PRO A 160 -4.10 0.05 3.73
N SER A 161 -4.19 1.36 3.54
CA SER A 161 -3.72 2.34 4.53
C SER A 161 -4.84 2.70 5.48
N LEU A 162 -4.49 2.79 6.76
CA LEU A 162 -5.32 3.44 7.75
C LEU A 162 -5.16 4.96 7.59
N GLU A 163 -5.93 5.55 6.67
CA GLU A 163 -5.90 7.00 6.41
C GLU A 163 -6.64 7.80 7.48
N SER A 164 -7.73 7.25 8.03
CA SER A 164 -8.51 7.86 9.11
C SER A 164 -8.82 6.82 10.18
N LEU A 165 -8.61 7.19 11.44
CA LEU A 165 -8.94 6.39 12.61
C LEU A 165 -10.06 7.11 13.36
N GLY A 166 -11.26 6.53 13.38
CA GLY A 166 -12.37 7.02 14.20
C GLY A 166 -12.28 6.45 15.61
N LEU A 167 -12.36 7.31 16.63
CA LEU A 167 -12.48 6.92 18.03
C LEU A 167 -13.84 7.37 18.56
N GLU A 168 -14.61 6.45 19.12
CA GLU A 168 -15.87 6.76 19.80
C GLU A 168 -15.67 6.66 21.31
N GLN A 169 -15.76 7.79 22.02
CA GLN A 169 -15.69 7.82 23.47
C GLN A 169 -17.08 7.77 24.09
N ARG A 170 -17.24 7.01 25.17
CA ARG A 170 -18.47 6.95 25.98
C ARG A 170 -18.11 7.06 27.45
N VAL A 171 -18.89 7.83 28.20
CA VAL A 171 -18.85 7.82 29.68
C VAL A 171 -19.82 6.74 30.13
N ASN A 172 -19.37 5.81 30.96
CA ASN A 172 -20.19 4.69 31.45
C ASN A 172 -20.40 4.82 32.96
N ASP A 173 -21.65 5.06 33.37
CA ASP A 173 -22.03 5.21 34.77
C ASP A 173 -22.12 3.87 35.53
N GLU A 174 -22.03 2.73 34.84
CA GLU A 174 -21.93 1.41 35.50
C GLU A 174 -20.74 1.34 36.46
N TYR A 175 -19.62 2.00 36.13
CA TYR A 175 -18.46 2.09 37.02
C TYR A 175 -18.76 2.85 38.32
N VAL A 176 -19.71 3.79 38.29
CA VAL A 176 -20.17 4.49 39.50
C VAL A 176 -21.03 3.57 40.34
N VAL A 177 -21.86 2.72 39.73
CA VAL A 177 -22.65 1.70 40.44
C VAL A 177 -21.73 0.71 41.14
N ASP A 178 -20.68 0.23 40.47
CA ASP A 178 -19.67 -0.67 41.04
C ASP A 178 -18.92 -0.02 42.21
N LEU A 179 -18.56 1.26 42.08
CA LEU A 179 -17.96 2.02 43.16
C LEU A 179 -18.91 2.12 44.36
N VAL A 180 -20.18 2.45 44.14
CA VAL A 180 -21.19 2.53 45.22
C VAL A 180 -21.34 1.18 45.92
N ASN A 181 -21.37 0.08 45.18
CA ASN A 181 -21.44 -1.27 45.75
C ASN A 181 -20.21 -1.60 46.59
N THR A 182 -19.01 -1.24 46.11
CA THR A 182 -17.75 -1.42 46.84
C THR A 182 -17.76 -0.61 48.14
N LEU A 183 -18.23 0.64 48.11
CA LEU A 183 -18.31 1.51 49.28
C LEU A 183 -19.34 1.01 50.31
N LYS A 184 -20.47 0.44 49.88
CA LYS A 184 -21.49 -0.15 50.76
C LYS A 184 -21.01 -1.41 51.49
N ALA A 185 -19.94 -2.05 51.01
CA ALA A 185 -19.39 -3.26 51.59
C ALA A 185 -18.28 -3.00 52.63
N LEU A 186 -17.89 -1.72 52.84
CA LEU A 186 -17.00 -1.26 53.92
C LEU A 186 -17.77 -1.09 55.23
#